data_AF-A0A6P6W3F1-F1
#
_entry.id   AF-A0A6P6W3F1-F1
#
_cell.length_a   1.000
_cell.length_b   1.000
_cell.length_c   1.000
_cell.angle_alpha   90.00
_cell.angle_beta   90.00
_cell.angle_gamma   90.00
#
_symmetry.space_group_name_H-M   'P 1'
#
loop_
_entity.id
_entity.type
_entity.pdbx_description
1 polymer ?
#
loop_
_entity_poly.entity_id
_entity_poly.type
_entity_poly.pdbx_seq_one_letter_code
_entity_poly.pdbx_strand_id
1 'polypeptide(L)'
;MEVASDLADRQGPIYKEDTAIFVSQSGETADTLQALDDALENGALCVGITHIVGSALARKTHCGVHINAGCEIGVASTKAYTSQIVVMAMLALAVGGDMISNEARREAIIDGLLDLSSKVKEVLKLDEEMKDLAELLINEQSLLVFGRGYNYATALEGSLKVKEVALMHNEGILAGEMKHGPLALVDHNLPIVVIATRDACFSKQQSVIQQLHARKGRLIVMCTKGDSASVSVGGSCRVIEVPRVEDCLQPVLNVIPLQELLGTELLNYLITISTLRAALILSPRTMKSLQALQVFDFYLSGQCGLWRLISFAQMIYLAVRKAPVTLLGPPVQLVSLVFTDCISVWFECYRCLLFTAWLFTAWLETLK
;
A
#
# COMPACT_ATOMS: atom_id res chain seq x y z
N MET A 1 18.02 -7.67 3.95
CA MET A 1 16.58 -7.93 3.67
C MET A 1 16.60 -8.90 2.51
N GLU A 2 16.03 -10.08 2.71
CA GLU A 2 16.03 -11.17 1.74
C GLU A 2 14.61 -11.33 1.19
N VAL A 3 14.50 -11.69 -0.08
CA VAL A 3 13.23 -12.15 -0.64
C VAL A 3 13.14 -13.65 -0.32
N ALA A 4 12.06 -14.07 0.35
CA ALA A 4 11.96 -15.42 0.91
C ALA A 4 12.15 -16.53 -0.14
N SER A 5 11.61 -16.34 -1.34
CA SER A 5 11.78 -17.29 -2.45
C SER A 5 13.24 -17.42 -2.89
N ASP A 6 13.94 -16.29 -3.06
CA ASP A 6 15.35 -16.29 -3.47
C ASP A 6 16.27 -16.87 -2.38
N LEU A 7 15.96 -16.59 -1.11
CA LEU A 7 16.67 -17.17 0.03
C LEU A 7 16.58 -18.69 0.05
N ALA A 8 15.39 -19.23 -0.20
CA ALA A 8 15.13 -20.66 -0.28
C ALA A 8 15.84 -21.28 -1.50
N ASP A 9 15.73 -20.66 -2.67
CA ASP A 9 16.33 -21.15 -3.92
C ASP A 9 17.86 -21.23 -3.83
N ARG A 10 18.51 -20.21 -3.24
CA ARG A 10 19.96 -20.18 -3.10
C ARG A 10 20.50 -20.96 -1.91
N GLN A 11 19.62 -21.54 -1.08
CA GLN A 11 19.96 -22.15 0.21
C GLN A 11 20.85 -21.22 1.03
N GLY A 12 20.37 -20.00 1.26
CA GLY A 12 21.18 -18.98 1.93
C GLY A 12 21.61 -19.43 3.33
N PRO A 13 22.84 -19.11 3.75
CA PRO A 13 23.32 -19.54 5.06
C PRO A 13 22.55 -18.81 6.17
N ILE A 14 22.00 -19.59 7.11
CA ILE A 14 21.38 -19.12 8.35
C ILE A 14 22.10 -19.84 9.49
N TYR A 15 22.56 -19.09 10.48
CA TYR A 15 23.34 -19.62 11.61
C TYR A 15 22.57 -19.54 12.92
N LYS A 16 23.00 -20.32 13.90
CA LYS A 16 22.39 -20.36 15.24
C LYS A 16 22.43 -19.02 15.96
N GLU A 17 23.47 -18.22 15.70
CA GLU A 17 23.67 -16.90 16.29
C GLU A 17 22.78 -15.82 15.65
N ASP A 18 22.10 -16.13 14.55
CA ASP A 18 21.26 -15.18 13.84
C ASP A 18 19.91 -14.98 14.54
N THR A 19 19.38 -13.77 14.39
CA THR A 19 17.97 -13.47 14.69
C THR A 19 17.25 -13.20 13.37
N ALA A 20 16.34 -14.09 13.00
CA ALA A 20 15.59 -14.01 11.76
C ALA A 20 14.20 -13.42 12.03
N ILE A 21 13.90 -12.25 11.44
CA ILE A 21 12.60 -11.59 11.55
C ILE A 21 11.79 -11.89 10.29
N PHE A 22 10.63 -12.52 10.46
CA PHE A 22 9.72 -12.89 9.40
C PHE A 22 8.51 -11.96 9.41
N VAL A 23 8.23 -11.30 8.30
CA VAL A 23 7.12 -10.34 8.16
C VAL A 23 6.09 -10.92 7.21
N SER A 24 4.86 -11.14 7.68
CA SER A 24 3.77 -11.62 6.83
C SER A 24 2.42 -11.14 7.36
N GLN A 25 1.61 -10.56 6.48
CA GLN A 25 0.24 -10.17 6.84
C GLN A 25 -0.59 -11.42 7.19
N SER A 26 -0.68 -12.40 6.29
CA SER A 26 -1.48 -13.61 6.49
C SER A 26 -0.86 -14.57 7.51
N GLY A 27 0.47 -14.60 7.61
CA GLY A 27 1.21 -15.62 8.36
C GLY A 27 1.14 -17.01 7.72
N GLU A 28 0.68 -17.11 6.47
CA GLU A 28 0.49 -18.37 5.72
C GLU A 28 1.25 -18.38 4.38
N THR A 29 2.06 -17.36 4.09
CA THR A 29 2.85 -17.28 2.85
C THR A 29 3.86 -18.42 2.76
N ALA A 30 3.72 -19.29 1.75
CA ALA A 30 4.48 -20.53 1.63
C ALA A 30 6.00 -20.33 1.68
N ASP A 31 6.55 -19.45 0.83
CA ASP A 31 8.00 -19.21 0.79
C ASP A 31 8.53 -18.66 2.13
N THR A 32 7.75 -17.83 2.81
CA THR A 32 8.11 -17.31 4.14
C THR A 32 8.09 -18.40 5.21
N LEU A 33 7.12 -19.32 5.14
CA LEU A 33 7.05 -20.46 6.05
C LEU A 33 8.19 -21.46 5.80
N GLN A 34 8.58 -21.67 4.54
CA GLN A 34 9.72 -22.50 4.20
C GLN A 34 11.02 -21.91 4.76
N ALA A 35 11.26 -20.61 4.52
CA ALA A 35 12.42 -19.92 5.09
C ALA A 35 12.42 -19.93 6.64
N LEU A 36 11.24 -19.94 7.27
CA LEU A 36 11.11 -20.10 8.72
C LEU A 36 11.52 -21.50 9.18
N ASP A 37 11.06 -22.54 8.49
CA ASP A 37 11.41 -23.92 8.81
C ASP A 37 12.94 -24.11 8.68
N ASP A 38 13.55 -23.60 7.61
CA ASP A 38 15.02 -23.63 7.42
C ASP A 38 15.76 -22.90 8.56
N ALA A 39 15.27 -21.74 8.99
CA ALA A 39 15.89 -20.98 10.08
C ALA A 39 15.78 -21.71 11.43
N LEU A 40 14.64 -22.37 11.69
CA LEU A 40 14.42 -23.18 12.89
C LEU A 40 15.33 -24.41 12.90
N GLU A 41 15.47 -25.11 11.77
CA GLU A 41 16.38 -26.26 11.62
C GLU A 41 17.85 -25.88 11.89
N ASN A 42 18.25 -24.68 11.47
CA ASN A 42 19.58 -24.13 11.75
C ASN A 42 19.74 -23.54 13.17
N GLY A 43 18.67 -23.54 13.97
CA GLY A 43 18.68 -23.11 15.37
C GLY A 43 18.70 -21.60 15.59
N ALA A 44 18.37 -20.79 14.58
CA ALA A 44 18.32 -19.33 14.68
C ALA A 44 17.14 -18.86 15.54
N LEU A 45 17.26 -17.67 16.14
CA LEU A 45 16.13 -17.04 16.85
C LEU A 45 15.12 -16.47 15.86
N CYS A 46 14.03 -17.19 15.62
CA CYS A 46 12.94 -16.74 14.75
C CYS A 46 11.93 -15.83 15.47
N VAL A 47 11.69 -14.63 14.92
CA VAL A 47 10.72 -13.62 15.38
C VAL A 47 9.65 -13.39 14.31
N GLY A 48 8.37 -13.52 14.64
CA GLY A 48 7.27 -13.34 13.69
C GLY A 48 6.55 -12.00 13.84
N ILE A 49 6.43 -11.22 12.76
CA ILE A 49 5.58 -10.03 12.70
C ILE A 49 4.37 -10.36 11.83
N THR A 50 3.23 -10.58 12.48
CA THR A 50 2.01 -11.09 11.83
C THR A 50 0.78 -10.24 12.08
N HIS A 51 -0.19 -10.33 11.17
CA HIS A 51 -1.49 -9.70 11.36
C HIS A 51 -2.57 -10.68 11.81
N ILE A 52 -2.47 -11.96 11.46
CA ILE A 52 -3.45 -12.98 11.84
C ILE A 52 -2.98 -13.74 13.08
N VAL A 53 -3.76 -13.61 14.17
CA VAL A 53 -3.54 -14.36 15.42
C VAL A 53 -3.65 -15.86 15.14
N GLY A 54 -2.67 -16.60 15.65
CA GLY A 54 -2.66 -18.05 15.54
C GLY A 54 -2.39 -18.57 14.14
N SER A 55 -1.89 -17.76 13.19
CA SER A 55 -1.37 -18.22 11.89
C SER A 55 -0.20 -19.20 12.05
N ALA A 56 0.10 -19.97 11.00
CA ALA A 56 1.21 -20.92 11.00
C ALA A 56 2.55 -20.26 11.41
N LEU A 57 2.84 -19.09 10.85
CA LEU A 57 4.03 -18.32 11.19
C LEU A 57 4.05 -17.95 12.68
N ALA A 58 2.95 -17.37 13.18
CA ALA A 58 2.84 -16.95 14.57
C ALA A 58 2.99 -18.10 15.59
N ARG A 59 2.54 -19.31 15.23
CA ARG A 59 2.66 -20.50 16.09
C ARG A 59 4.06 -21.12 16.07
N LYS A 60 4.77 -21.02 14.94
CA LYS A 60 6.08 -21.66 14.74
C LYS A 60 7.24 -20.80 15.24
N THR A 61 7.12 -19.47 15.19
CA THR A 61 8.18 -18.56 15.67
C THR A 61 8.33 -18.59 17.19
N HIS A 62 9.55 -18.39 17.69
CA HIS A 62 9.84 -18.39 19.14
C HIS A 62 9.16 -17.24 19.88
N CYS A 63 9.10 -16.07 19.25
CA CYS A 63 8.37 -14.92 19.73
C CYS A 63 7.86 -14.11 18.53
N GLY A 64 6.99 -13.13 18.78
CA GLY A 64 6.45 -12.34 17.69
C GLY A 64 5.63 -11.16 18.16
N VAL A 65 5.31 -10.29 17.20
CA VAL A 65 4.48 -9.11 17.40
C VAL A 65 3.27 -9.20 16.48
N HIS A 66 2.09 -9.15 17.07
CA HIS A 66 0.85 -9.00 16.33
C HIS A 66 0.62 -7.51 16.03
N ILE A 67 0.58 -7.14 14.75
CA ILE A 67 0.53 -5.73 14.33
C ILE A 67 -0.80 -5.02 14.65
N ASN A 68 -1.85 -5.78 14.95
CA ASN A 68 -3.15 -5.27 15.39
C ASN A 68 -3.84 -4.25 14.47
N ALA A 69 -3.66 -4.32 13.15
CA ALA A 69 -4.28 -3.40 12.19
C ALA A 69 -5.81 -3.61 11.96
N GLY A 70 -6.44 -4.59 12.65
CA GLY A 70 -7.77 -5.12 12.33
C GLY A 70 -7.89 -5.76 10.93
N CYS A 71 -8.96 -6.51 10.66
CA CYS A 71 -9.14 -7.30 9.43
C CYS A 71 -8.87 -6.50 8.14
N GLU A 72 -7.96 -6.97 7.28
CA GLU A 72 -7.66 -6.40 5.97
C GLU A 72 -8.35 -7.23 4.88
N ILE A 73 -9.42 -6.68 4.29
CA ILE A 73 -10.24 -7.36 3.27
C ILE A 73 -9.70 -7.10 1.86
N GLY A 74 -9.05 -5.95 1.66
CA GLY A 74 -8.46 -5.57 0.38
C GLY A 74 -7.34 -6.52 -0.02
N VAL A 75 -7.28 -6.86 -1.31
CA VAL A 75 -6.22 -7.72 -1.87
C VAL A 75 -4.86 -7.03 -1.76
N ALA A 76 -4.82 -5.73 -2.08
CA ALA A 76 -3.64 -4.91 -1.92
C ALA A 76 -3.49 -4.48 -0.45
N SER A 77 -2.37 -4.82 0.17
CA SER A 77 -2.08 -4.41 1.54
C SER A 77 -1.86 -2.91 1.66
N THR A 78 -2.42 -2.28 2.69
CA THR A 78 -2.32 -0.83 2.93
C THR A 78 -2.00 -0.55 4.40
N LYS A 79 -2.93 -0.88 5.29
CA LYS A 79 -2.79 -0.70 6.73
C LYS A 79 -1.85 -1.72 7.35
N ALA A 80 -1.76 -2.94 6.81
CA ALA A 80 -0.78 -3.90 7.33
C ALA A 80 0.65 -3.44 7.00
N TYR A 81 0.91 -2.90 5.79
CA TYR A 81 2.20 -2.33 5.42
C TYR A 81 2.64 -1.20 6.37
N THR A 82 1.80 -0.20 6.59
CA THR A 82 2.11 0.94 7.47
C THR A 82 2.29 0.50 8.92
N SER A 83 1.46 -0.42 9.41
CA SER A 83 1.57 -0.97 10.76
C SER A 83 2.84 -1.82 10.95
N GLN A 84 3.28 -2.54 9.91
CA GLN A 84 4.55 -3.28 9.95
C GLN A 84 5.75 -2.34 10.08
N ILE A 85 5.77 -1.19 9.39
CA ILE A 85 6.83 -0.19 9.55
C ILE A 85 6.86 0.34 10.99
N VAL A 86 5.69 0.64 11.56
CA VAL A 86 5.58 1.12 12.95
C VAL A 86 6.11 0.08 13.93
N VAL A 87 5.72 -1.19 13.78
CA VAL A 87 6.21 -2.28 14.63
C VAL A 87 7.71 -2.48 14.48
N MET A 88 8.27 -2.36 13.26
CA MET A 88 9.71 -2.44 13.05
C MET A 88 10.46 -1.28 13.72
N ALA A 89 9.90 -0.06 13.70
CA ALA A 89 10.46 1.08 14.42
C ALA A 89 10.44 0.85 15.94
N MET A 90 9.35 0.32 16.48
CA MET A 90 9.24 -0.03 17.91
C MET A 90 10.20 -1.15 18.31
N LEU A 91 10.37 -2.16 17.45
CA LEU A 91 11.34 -3.23 17.67
C LEU A 91 12.77 -2.67 17.68
N ALA A 92 13.09 -1.76 16.76
CA ALA A 92 14.39 -1.08 16.75
C ALA A 92 14.64 -0.25 18.02
N LEU A 93 13.60 0.41 18.55
CA LEU A 93 13.70 1.13 19.84
C LEU A 93 13.94 0.16 21.01
N ALA A 94 13.23 -0.97 21.04
CA ALA A 94 13.39 -1.98 22.08
C ALA A 94 14.78 -2.64 22.07
N VAL A 95 15.29 -2.96 20.88
CA VAL A 95 16.63 -3.57 20.70
C VAL A 95 17.76 -2.56 20.91
N GLY A 96 17.54 -1.29 20.56
CA GLY A 96 18.53 -0.22 20.70
C GLY A 96 18.93 0.09 22.15
N GLY A 97 18.12 -0.33 23.13
CA GLY A 97 18.39 -0.20 24.56
C GLY A 97 18.44 1.25 25.07
N ASP A 98 18.72 1.39 26.36
CA ASP A 98 18.87 2.69 27.06
C ASP A 98 20.33 3.16 27.01
N MET A 99 20.87 3.36 25.81
CA MET A 99 22.18 3.99 25.64
C MET A 99 22.02 5.51 25.74
N ILE A 100 22.75 6.15 26.67
CA ILE A 100 22.76 7.62 26.86
C ILE A 100 23.03 8.36 25.53
N SER A 101 23.89 7.81 24.67
CA SER A 101 24.21 8.41 23.37
C SER A 101 23.04 8.47 22.39
N ASN A 102 21.99 7.67 22.61
CA ASN A 102 20.83 7.55 21.71
C ASN A 102 19.56 8.15 22.31
N GLU A 103 19.60 8.66 23.53
CA GLU A 103 18.43 9.13 24.29
C GLU A 103 17.62 10.18 23.51
N ALA A 104 18.26 11.26 23.06
CA ALA A 104 17.59 12.32 22.30
C ALA A 104 16.94 11.81 21.00
N ARG A 105 17.58 10.85 20.32
CA ARG A 105 17.03 10.27 19.09
C ARG A 105 15.88 9.33 19.39
N ARG A 106 15.97 8.54 20.45
CA ARG A 106 14.90 7.66 20.92
C ARG A 106 13.68 8.48 21.32
N GLU A 107 13.84 9.54 22.10
CA GLU A 107 12.76 10.45 22.50
C GLU A 107 12.07 11.06 21.27
N ALA A 108 12.85 11.57 20.31
CA ALA A 108 12.30 12.13 19.08
C ALA A 108 11.46 11.11 18.28
N ILE A 109 11.90 9.86 18.17
CA ILE A 109 11.13 8.80 17.50
C ILE A 109 9.85 8.47 18.29
N ILE A 110 9.92 8.38 19.63
CA ILE A 110 8.77 8.11 20.48
C ILE A 110 7.73 9.23 20.34
N ASP A 111 8.14 10.48 20.41
CA ASP A 111 7.26 11.64 20.20
C ASP A 111 6.67 11.63 18.77
N GLY A 112 7.48 11.27 17.78
CA GLY A 112 7.04 11.07 16.41
C GLY A 112 5.97 9.98 16.26
N LEU A 113 6.11 8.86 16.98
CA LEU A 113 5.12 7.77 17.00
C LEU A 113 3.80 8.21 17.67
N LEU A 114 3.88 8.98 18.77
CA LEU A 114 2.71 9.52 19.46
C LEU A 114 1.89 10.47 18.57
N ASP A 115 2.57 11.34 17.81
CA ASP A 115 1.92 12.29 16.90
C ASP A 115 1.55 11.68 15.53
N LEU A 116 2.06 10.49 15.20
CA LEU A 116 1.92 9.88 13.87
C LEU A 116 0.46 9.77 13.41
N SER A 117 -0.45 9.40 14.32
CA SER A 117 -1.88 9.28 14.00
C SER A 117 -2.53 10.61 13.59
N SER A 118 -2.10 11.72 14.19
CA SER A 118 -2.54 13.08 13.84
C SER A 118 -2.03 13.44 12.45
N LYS A 119 -0.77 13.10 12.17
CA LYS A 119 -0.13 13.35 10.87
C LYS A 119 -0.72 12.52 9.74
N VAL A 120 -1.10 11.27 9.99
CA VAL A 120 -1.86 10.44 9.05
C VAL A 120 -3.18 11.11 8.69
N LYS A 121 -3.95 11.61 9.68
CA LYS A 121 -5.19 12.35 9.42
C LYS A 121 -4.97 13.62 8.61
N GLU A 122 -3.82 14.28 8.78
CA GLU A 122 -3.44 15.45 8.00
C GLU A 122 -3.15 15.09 6.54
N VAL A 123 -2.47 13.97 6.29
CA VAL A 123 -2.18 13.47 4.94
C VAL A 123 -3.45 12.99 4.22
N LEU A 124 -4.38 12.33 4.92
CA LEU A 124 -5.65 11.89 4.33
C LEU A 124 -6.54 13.04 3.85
N LYS A 125 -6.29 14.28 4.28
CA LYS A 125 -6.98 15.47 3.74
C LYS A 125 -6.54 15.84 2.33
N LEU A 126 -5.48 15.22 1.81
CA LEU A 126 -5.01 15.39 0.44
C LEU A 126 -5.86 14.62 -0.58
N ASP A 127 -6.91 13.92 -0.16
CA ASP A 127 -7.82 13.12 -1.00
C ASP A 127 -8.24 13.82 -2.30
N GLU A 128 -8.71 15.07 -2.23
CA GLU A 128 -9.11 15.84 -3.42
C GLU A 128 -7.92 16.17 -4.34
N GLU A 129 -6.76 16.52 -3.78
CA GLU A 129 -5.56 16.78 -4.58
C GLU A 129 -5.06 15.50 -5.28
N MET A 130 -5.25 14.36 -4.64
CA MET A 130 -4.92 13.04 -5.18
C MET A 130 -5.90 12.59 -6.26
N LYS A 131 -7.20 12.94 -6.14
CA LYS A 131 -8.20 12.76 -7.20
C LYS A 131 -7.82 13.51 -8.46
N ASP A 132 -7.54 14.81 -8.33
CA ASP A 132 -7.11 15.64 -9.44
C ASP A 132 -5.84 15.07 -10.12
N LEU A 133 -4.92 14.51 -9.34
CA LEU A 133 -3.73 13.88 -9.88
C LEU A 133 -4.04 12.56 -10.61
N ALA A 134 -4.95 11.76 -10.06
CA ALA A 134 -5.39 10.51 -10.68
C ALA A 134 -6.03 10.77 -12.06
N GLU A 135 -6.89 11.80 -12.17
CA GLU A 135 -7.49 12.21 -13.44
C GLU A 135 -6.42 12.57 -14.49
N LEU A 136 -5.36 13.27 -14.09
CA LEU A 136 -4.25 13.62 -14.99
C LEU A 136 -3.42 12.40 -15.44
N LEU A 137 -3.46 11.30 -14.69
CA LEU A 137 -2.68 10.09 -14.96
C LEU A 137 -3.51 8.97 -15.59
N ILE A 138 -4.83 9.15 -15.74
CA ILE A 138 -5.76 8.08 -16.14
C ILE A 138 -5.47 7.50 -17.54
N ASN A 139 -4.91 8.31 -18.44
CA ASN A 139 -4.58 7.91 -19.80
C ASN A 139 -3.11 7.48 -19.97
N GLU A 140 -2.31 7.53 -18.90
CA GLU A 140 -0.91 7.18 -18.95
C GLU A 140 -0.73 5.67 -18.94
N GLN A 141 0.24 5.18 -19.71
CA GLN A 141 0.55 3.75 -19.74
C GLN A 141 1.69 3.38 -18.80
N SER A 142 2.49 4.37 -18.41
CA SER A 142 3.70 4.16 -17.61
C SER A 142 3.89 5.30 -16.61
N LEU A 143 4.34 4.96 -15.42
CA LEU A 143 4.68 5.91 -14.35
C LEU A 143 6.00 5.46 -13.69
N LEU A 144 6.95 6.37 -13.50
CA LEU A 144 8.16 6.07 -12.72
C LEU A 144 8.08 6.71 -11.33
N VAL A 145 8.53 6.01 -10.30
CA VAL A 145 8.58 6.52 -8.93
C VAL A 145 10.02 6.45 -8.43
N PHE A 146 10.61 7.60 -8.12
CA PHE A 146 11.97 7.68 -7.59
C PHE A 146 11.98 7.88 -6.09
N GLY A 147 12.76 7.04 -5.40
CA GLY A 147 12.99 7.12 -3.96
C GLY A 147 14.45 6.89 -3.60
N ARG A 148 14.87 7.34 -2.41
CA ARG A 148 16.24 7.13 -1.90
C ARG A 148 16.21 7.05 -0.38
N GLY A 149 17.14 6.30 0.20
CA GLY A 149 17.20 6.10 1.65
C GLY A 149 15.92 5.43 2.13
N TYR A 150 15.33 5.96 3.19
CA TYR A 150 14.05 5.48 3.74
C TYR A 150 12.92 5.44 2.70
N ASN A 151 12.94 6.37 1.74
CA ASN A 151 11.91 6.49 0.72
C ASN A 151 12.07 5.53 -0.46
N TYR A 152 13.13 4.72 -0.52
CA TYR A 152 13.26 3.71 -1.57
C TYR A 152 12.18 2.63 -1.43
N ALA A 153 11.93 2.16 -0.21
CA ALA A 153 10.84 1.21 0.06
C ALA A 153 9.47 1.80 -0.30
N THR A 154 9.25 3.09 -0.03
CA THR A 154 8.03 3.80 -0.42
C THR A 154 7.84 3.86 -1.93
N ALA A 155 8.91 4.09 -2.69
CA ALA A 155 8.85 4.08 -4.15
C ALA A 155 8.47 2.70 -4.69
N LEU A 156 9.11 1.64 -4.17
CA LEU A 156 8.79 0.26 -4.56
C LEU A 156 7.34 -0.11 -4.22
N GLU A 157 6.87 0.21 -3.01
CA GLU A 157 5.51 -0.10 -2.58
C GLU A 157 4.48 0.69 -3.40
N GLY A 158 4.68 1.99 -3.59
CA GLY A 158 3.80 2.80 -4.42
C GLY A 158 3.71 2.27 -5.85
N SER A 159 4.85 1.90 -6.45
CA SER A 159 4.87 1.27 -7.77
C SER A 159 4.17 -0.07 -7.81
N LEU A 160 4.31 -0.90 -6.77
CA LEU A 160 3.61 -2.18 -6.66
C LEU A 160 2.10 -1.97 -6.57
N LYS A 161 1.62 -1.04 -5.75
CA LYS A 161 0.19 -0.72 -5.66
C LYS A 161 -0.37 -0.28 -7.00
N VAL A 162 0.36 0.57 -7.73
CA VAL A 162 -0.07 1.01 -9.07
C VAL A 162 -0.13 -0.17 -10.04
N LYS A 163 0.81 -1.11 -10.01
CA LYS A 163 0.74 -2.33 -10.84
C LYS A 163 -0.47 -3.20 -10.50
N GLU A 164 -0.69 -3.48 -9.22
CA GLU A 164 -1.74 -4.39 -8.74
C GLU A 164 -3.13 -3.84 -9.02
N VAL A 165 -3.30 -2.54 -8.85
CA VAL A 165 -4.61 -1.89 -8.84
C VAL A 165 -4.92 -1.22 -10.17
N ALA A 166 -3.97 -0.47 -10.72
CA ALA A 166 -4.18 0.27 -11.96
C ALA A 166 -3.84 -0.54 -13.22
N LEU A 167 -3.15 -1.66 -13.10
CA LEU A 167 -2.59 -2.42 -14.24
C LEU A 167 -1.76 -1.53 -15.19
N MET A 168 -1.25 -0.41 -14.67
CA MET A 168 -0.34 0.50 -15.35
C MET A 168 1.08 -0.01 -15.15
N HIS A 169 1.92 0.09 -16.19
CA HIS A 169 3.34 -0.18 -15.99
C HIS A 169 3.89 0.84 -15.01
N ASN A 170 4.44 0.38 -13.89
CA ASN A 170 5.07 1.29 -12.95
C ASN A 170 6.41 0.72 -12.50
N GLU A 171 7.41 1.55 -12.26
CA GLU A 171 8.67 1.08 -11.71
C GLU A 171 9.15 2.00 -10.58
N GLY A 172 9.49 1.37 -9.46
CA GLY A 172 10.07 2.04 -8.30
C GLY A 172 11.58 1.98 -8.44
N ILE A 173 12.22 3.13 -8.60
CA ILE A 173 13.64 3.23 -8.96
C ILE A 173 14.41 3.91 -7.84
N LEU A 174 15.54 3.32 -7.47
CA LEU A 174 16.50 3.96 -6.58
C LEU A 174 17.07 5.21 -7.27
N ALA A 175 16.84 6.39 -6.71
CA ALA A 175 17.20 7.66 -7.35
C ALA A 175 18.72 7.82 -7.60
N GLY A 176 19.57 7.09 -6.86
CA GLY A 176 21.00 7.02 -7.12
C GLY A 176 21.35 6.34 -8.44
N GLU A 177 20.56 5.35 -8.85
CA GLU A 177 20.78 4.55 -10.07
C GLU A 177 20.23 5.20 -11.33
N MET A 178 19.58 6.36 -11.19
CA MET A 178 18.94 7.06 -12.29
C MET A 178 19.87 7.23 -13.50
N LYS A 179 21.14 7.59 -13.28
CA LYS A 179 22.13 7.82 -14.35
C LYS A 179 22.62 6.55 -15.05
N HIS A 180 22.38 5.38 -14.45
CA HIS A 180 22.92 4.11 -14.92
C HIS A 180 21.98 3.36 -15.88
N GLY A 181 20.95 4.04 -16.40
CA GLY A 181 20.00 3.49 -17.38
C GLY A 181 18.66 4.21 -17.37
N PRO A 182 17.96 4.30 -16.23
CA PRO A 182 16.60 4.83 -16.13
C PRO A 182 16.40 6.24 -16.71
N LEU A 183 17.42 7.09 -16.64
CA LEU A 183 17.38 8.46 -17.20
C LEU A 183 17.15 8.48 -18.72
N ALA A 184 17.41 7.37 -19.44
CA ALA A 184 17.14 7.24 -20.86
C ALA A 184 15.64 7.12 -21.19
N LEU A 185 14.82 6.70 -20.23
CA LEU A 185 13.37 6.60 -20.39
C LEU A 185 12.65 7.94 -20.22
N VAL A 186 13.35 8.93 -19.65
CA VAL A 186 12.76 10.22 -19.28
C VAL A 186 12.55 11.09 -20.51
N ASP A 187 11.29 11.41 -20.79
CA ASP A 187 10.87 12.36 -21.81
C ASP A 187 9.75 13.27 -21.28
N HIS A 188 9.13 14.03 -22.19
CA HIS A 188 8.07 15.00 -21.86
C HIS A 188 6.69 14.37 -21.63
N ASN A 189 6.52 13.10 -22.00
CA ASN A 189 5.24 12.41 -21.87
C ASN A 189 5.20 11.59 -20.58
N LEU A 190 6.30 10.92 -20.24
CA LEU A 190 6.40 10.03 -19.09
C LEU A 190 6.21 10.80 -17.77
N PRO A 191 5.13 10.55 -17.02
CA PRO A 191 4.98 11.10 -15.68
C PRO A 191 5.98 10.45 -14.72
N ILE A 192 6.55 11.27 -13.84
CA ILE A 192 7.58 10.84 -12.89
C ILE A 192 7.26 11.41 -11.51
N VAL A 193 7.07 10.51 -10.55
CA VAL A 193 6.95 10.84 -9.13
C VAL A 193 8.33 10.83 -8.48
N VAL A 194 8.69 11.86 -7.73
CA VAL A 194 9.93 11.91 -6.94
C VAL A 194 9.59 12.17 -5.48
N ILE A 195 10.03 11.26 -4.59
CA ILE A 195 9.84 11.40 -3.15
C ILE A 195 11.06 12.11 -2.56
N ALA A 196 10.89 13.40 -2.24
CA ALA A 196 11.92 14.31 -1.75
C ALA A 196 11.47 14.97 -0.43
N THR A 197 11.19 14.16 0.59
CA THR A 197 10.94 14.65 1.95
C THR A 197 12.24 14.97 2.68
N ARG A 198 12.15 15.77 3.75
CA ARG A 198 13.30 16.32 4.46
C ARG A 198 14.03 15.24 5.29
N ASP A 199 15.08 14.70 4.73
CA ASP A 199 16.00 13.76 5.38
C ASP A 199 17.47 14.04 4.99
N ALA A 200 18.40 13.16 5.38
CA ALA A 200 19.82 13.25 5.01
C ALA A 200 20.08 13.13 3.49
N CYS A 201 19.12 12.64 2.71
CA CYS A 201 19.19 12.48 1.26
C CYS A 201 18.50 13.62 0.49
N PHE A 202 17.88 14.59 1.16
CA PHE A 202 17.10 15.65 0.53
C PHE A 202 17.86 16.42 -0.56
N SER A 203 19.10 16.87 -0.27
CA SER A 203 19.93 17.59 -1.26
C SER A 203 20.26 16.76 -2.50
N LYS A 204 20.41 15.44 -2.32
CA LYS A 204 20.65 14.50 -3.41
C LYS A 204 19.37 14.33 -4.26
N GLN A 205 18.20 14.33 -3.63
CA GLN A 205 16.91 14.29 -4.33
C GLN A 205 16.63 15.58 -5.10
N GLN A 206 17.00 16.75 -4.57
CA GLN A 206 16.93 18.01 -5.33
C GLN A 206 17.77 17.95 -6.61
N SER A 207 18.97 17.36 -6.54
CA SER A 207 19.79 17.15 -7.74
C SER A 207 19.12 16.21 -8.75
N VAL A 208 18.42 15.18 -8.27
CA VAL A 208 17.64 14.26 -9.12
C VAL A 208 16.51 15.01 -9.83
N ILE A 209 15.73 15.80 -9.10
CA ILE A 209 14.65 16.63 -9.65
C ILE A 209 15.18 17.56 -10.74
N GLN A 210 16.30 18.26 -10.51
CA GLN A 210 16.92 19.15 -11.50
C GLN A 210 17.35 18.40 -12.77
N GLN A 211 17.91 17.20 -12.63
CA GLN A 211 18.36 16.41 -13.78
C GLN A 211 17.19 15.88 -14.62
N LEU A 212 16.10 15.45 -13.96
CA LEU A 212 14.89 15.03 -14.65
C LEU A 212 14.20 16.21 -15.34
N HIS A 213 14.14 17.37 -14.67
CA HIS A 213 13.60 18.60 -15.22
C HIS A 213 14.38 19.07 -16.46
N ALA A 214 15.72 18.98 -16.42
CA ALA A 214 16.57 19.31 -17.56
C ALA A 214 16.29 18.44 -18.80
N ARG A 215 15.71 17.24 -18.62
CA ARG A 215 15.24 16.35 -19.71
C ARG A 215 13.76 16.51 -20.05
N LYS A 216 13.13 17.57 -19.53
CA LYS A 216 11.71 17.88 -19.70
C LYS A 216 10.76 16.84 -19.10
N GLY A 217 11.22 16.07 -18.11
CA GLY A 217 10.38 15.12 -17.39
C GLY A 217 9.14 15.79 -16.80
N ARG A 218 7.97 15.14 -16.90
CA ARG A 218 6.74 15.62 -16.27
C ARG A 218 6.75 15.24 -14.78
N LEU A 219 7.22 16.17 -13.95
CA LEU A 219 7.50 15.92 -12.53
C LEU A 219 6.31 16.13 -11.60
N ILE A 220 6.08 15.12 -10.76
CA ILE A 220 5.23 15.17 -9.57
C ILE A 220 6.18 14.97 -8.38
N VAL A 221 6.31 15.97 -7.51
CA VAL A 221 7.26 15.92 -6.40
C VAL A 221 6.52 15.87 -5.09
N MET A 222 6.76 14.82 -4.31
CA MET A 222 6.32 14.76 -2.92
C MET A 222 7.40 15.36 -2.03
N CYS A 223 7.07 16.40 -1.27
CA CYS A 223 8.02 17.05 -0.37
C CYS A 223 7.42 17.34 1.00
N THR A 224 8.28 17.70 1.95
CA THR A 224 7.82 18.14 3.27
C THR A 224 7.10 19.49 3.16
N LYS A 225 6.03 19.70 3.95
CA LYS A 225 5.31 20.98 4.01
C LYS A 225 6.26 22.16 4.21
N GLY A 226 6.12 23.17 3.36
CA GLY A 226 6.96 24.37 3.35
C GLY A 226 8.22 24.26 2.49
N ASP A 227 8.56 23.09 1.96
CA ASP A 227 9.72 22.90 1.08
C ASP A 227 9.36 23.01 -0.42
N SER A 228 8.11 23.31 -0.80
CA SER A 228 7.66 23.41 -2.20
C SER A 228 8.54 24.31 -3.07
N ALA A 229 8.95 25.47 -2.57
CA ALA A 229 9.84 26.40 -3.29
C ALA A 229 11.23 25.81 -3.57
N SER A 230 11.70 24.89 -2.72
CA SER A 230 13.02 24.28 -2.84
C SER A 230 13.07 23.09 -3.80
N VAL A 231 11.90 22.55 -4.15
CA VAL A 231 11.76 21.40 -5.06
C VAL A 231 11.08 21.75 -6.39
N SER A 232 10.37 22.88 -6.47
CA SER A 232 9.74 23.35 -7.69
C SER A 232 10.76 24.03 -8.61
N VAL A 233 11.23 23.30 -9.62
CA VAL A 233 12.16 23.85 -10.62
C VAL A 233 11.35 24.54 -11.72
N GLY A 234 11.41 25.87 -11.77
CA GLY A 234 10.80 26.66 -12.84
C GLY A 234 9.27 26.61 -12.90
N GLY A 235 8.59 26.33 -11.78
CA GLY A 235 7.12 26.33 -11.67
C GLY A 235 6.40 25.25 -12.47
N SER A 236 7.13 24.30 -13.04
CA SER A 236 6.60 23.29 -13.99
C SER A 236 6.36 21.92 -13.33
N CYS A 237 6.57 21.79 -12.03
CA CYS A 237 6.36 20.56 -11.28
C CYS A 237 5.07 20.65 -10.47
N ARG A 238 4.28 19.57 -10.44
CA ARG A 238 3.18 19.44 -9.46
C ARG A 238 3.80 19.01 -8.13
N VAL A 239 3.46 19.69 -7.04
CA VAL A 239 4.08 19.44 -5.72
C VAL A 239 3.00 18.99 -4.75
N ILE A 240 3.24 17.87 -4.07
CA ILE A 240 2.39 17.32 -3.03
C ILE A 240 3.12 17.49 -1.70
N GLU A 241 2.54 18.26 -0.78
CA GLU A 241 3.17 18.55 0.51
C GLU A 241 2.65 17.65 1.63
N VAL A 242 3.54 16.83 2.20
CA VAL A 242 3.25 15.96 3.35
C VAL A 242 3.87 16.54 4.63
N PRO A 243 3.24 16.35 5.80
CA PRO A 243 3.78 16.89 7.03
C PRO A 243 5.07 16.16 7.43
N ARG A 244 5.89 16.86 8.22
CA ARG A 244 7.18 16.34 8.72
C ARG A 244 6.96 15.45 9.95
N VAL A 245 7.65 14.32 9.97
CA VAL A 245 7.89 13.49 11.15
C VAL A 245 9.38 13.11 11.19
N GLU A 246 9.78 12.31 12.18
CA GLU A 246 11.12 11.71 12.18
C GLU A 246 11.37 10.92 10.90
N ASP A 247 12.57 11.06 10.34
CA ASP A 247 12.96 10.52 9.03
C ASP A 247 12.71 9.00 8.87
N CYS A 248 12.88 8.20 9.93
CA CYS A 248 12.59 6.77 9.91
C CYS A 248 11.09 6.44 9.91
N LEU A 249 10.23 7.37 10.33
CA LEU A 249 8.76 7.25 10.32
C LEU A 249 8.14 7.90 9.09
N GLN A 250 8.86 8.80 8.41
CA GLN A 250 8.39 9.52 7.24
C GLN A 250 7.85 8.61 6.11
N PRO A 251 8.40 7.40 5.84
CA PRO A 251 7.82 6.45 4.88
C PRO A 251 6.35 6.07 5.16
N VAL A 252 5.93 6.05 6.43
CA VAL A 252 4.53 5.77 6.80
C VAL A 252 3.58 6.83 6.24
N LEU A 253 4.02 8.09 6.23
CA LEU A 253 3.23 9.18 5.68
C LEU A 253 3.35 9.26 4.16
N ASN A 254 4.53 9.02 3.62
CA ASN A 254 4.81 9.19 2.20
C ASN A 254 4.14 8.12 1.32
N VAL A 255 3.83 6.94 1.86
CA VAL A 255 3.13 5.90 1.11
C VAL A 255 1.64 6.20 0.93
N ILE A 256 1.03 6.94 1.86
CA ILE A 256 -0.43 7.17 1.88
C ILE A 256 -0.90 7.90 0.62
N PRO A 257 -0.29 9.03 0.17
CA PRO A 257 -0.71 9.67 -1.07
C PRO A 257 -0.60 8.74 -2.29
N LEU A 258 0.39 7.84 -2.31
CA LEU A 258 0.54 6.86 -3.40
C LEU A 258 -0.55 5.79 -3.36
N GLN A 259 -1.05 5.44 -2.17
CA GLN A 259 -2.21 4.56 -2.00
C GLN A 259 -3.51 5.26 -2.40
N GLU A 260 -3.71 6.52 -2.00
CA GLU A 260 -4.88 7.34 -2.33
C GLU A 260 -4.98 7.66 -3.83
N LEU A 261 -3.85 7.83 -4.52
CA LEU A 261 -3.79 8.01 -5.98
C LEU A 261 -4.58 6.93 -6.75
N LEU A 262 -4.71 5.75 -6.15
CA LEU A 262 -5.34 4.59 -6.75
C LEU A 262 -6.78 4.36 -6.28
N GLY A 263 -7.16 4.91 -5.12
CA GLY A 263 -8.41 4.62 -4.43
C GLY A 263 -9.63 5.34 -5.00
N THR A 264 -9.45 6.48 -5.64
CA THR A 264 -10.55 7.46 -5.76
C THR A 264 -11.29 7.43 -7.10
N GLU A 265 -10.63 7.25 -8.24
CA GLU A 265 -11.32 7.17 -9.55
C GLU A 265 -10.71 6.19 -10.57
N LEU A 266 -9.38 5.95 -10.50
CA LEU A 266 -8.71 4.97 -11.35
C LEU A 266 -9.34 3.57 -11.19
N LEU A 267 -9.70 3.18 -9.96
CA LEU A 267 -10.39 1.92 -9.68
C LEU A 267 -11.72 1.80 -10.43
N ASN A 268 -12.54 2.85 -10.46
CA ASN A 268 -13.84 2.83 -11.14
C ASN A 268 -13.68 2.74 -12.66
N TYR A 269 -12.76 3.53 -13.23
CA TYR A 269 -12.50 3.55 -14.66
C TYR A 269 -11.83 2.25 -15.13
N LEU A 270 -10.86 1.75 -14.37
CA LEU A 270 -10.09 0.55 -14.71
C LEU A 270 -10.82 -0.73 -14.37
N ILE A 271 -11.65 -0.80 -13.32
CA ILE A 271 -12.61 -1.91 -13.15
C ILE A 271 -13.54 -1.92 -14.36
N THR A 272 -14.06 -0.78 -14.81
CA THR A 272 -14.93 -0.74 -16.00
C THR A 272 -14.20 -1.26 -17.24
N ILE A 273 -12.96 -0.83 -17.48
CA ILE A 273 -12.15 -1.28 -18.64
C ILE A 273 -11.68 -2.74 -18.52
N SER A 274 -11.25 -3.20 -17.35
CA SER A 274 -10.82 -4.58 -17.13
C SER A 274 -12.01 -5.54 -17.15
N THR A 275 -13.18 -5.13 -16.65
CA THR A 275 -14.44 -5.84 -16.82
C THR A 275 -14.85 -5.93 -18.29
N LEU A 276 -14.70 -4.83 -19.06
CA LEU A 276 -14.94 -4.82 -20.51
C LEU A 276 -13.93 -5.66 -21.29
N ARG A 277 -12.64 -5.63 -20.95
CA ARG A 277 -11.60 -6.44 -21.58
C ARG A 277 -11.76 -7.92 -21.25
N ALA A 278 -12.08 -8.27 -20.00
CA ALA A 278 -12.42 -9.64 -19.60
C ALA A 278 -13.67 -10.16 -20.33
N ALA A 279 -14.71 -9.32 -20.47
CA ALA A 279 -15.91 -9.65 -21.24
C ALA A 279 -15.65 -9.82 -22.75
N LEU A 280 -14.68 -9.09 -23.32
CA LEU A 280 -14.26 -9.22 -24.72
C LEU A 280 -13.36 -10.45 -24.99
N ILE A 281 -12.62 -10.90 -23.98
CA ILE A 281 -11.72 -12.08 -24.08
C ILE A 281 -12.49 -13.39 -23.84
N LEU A 282 -13.60 -13.37 -23.10
CA LEU A 282 -14.41 -14.55 -22.81
C LEU A 282 -15.40 -14.87 -23.94
N SER A 283 -15.03 -15.84 -24.77
CA SER A 283 -15.95 -16.52 -25.70
C SER A 283 -17.15 -17.13 -24.95
N PRO A 284 -18.35 -17.22 -25.56
CA PRO A 284 -19.54 -17.83 -24.94
C PRO A 284 -19.35 -19.28 -24.44
N ARG A 285 -18.26 -19.95 -24.85
CA ARG A 285 -17.96 -21.34 -24.45
C ARG A 285 -17.34 -21.47 -23.06
N THR A 286 -16.76 -20.43 -22.47
CA THR A 286 -16.10 -20.46 -21.14
C THR A 286 -17.04 -20.11 -19.98
N MET A 287 -18.28 -19.67 -20.24
CA MET A 287 -19.30 -19.32 -19.23
C MET A 287 -19.94 -20.53 -18.50
N LYS A 288 -19.23 -21.65 -18.31
CA LYS A 288 -19.75 -22.83 -17.59
C LYS A 288 -19.27 -22.98 -16.15
N SER A 289 -18.30 -22.19 -15.70
CA SER A 289 -17.84 -22.23 -14.30
C SER A 289 -18.59 -21.20 -13.44
N LEU A 290 -19.52 -21.68 -12.60
CA LEU A 290 -20.27 -20.88 -11.61
C LEU A 290 -19.37 -20.05 -10.66
N GLN A 291 -18.09 -20.40 -10.53
CA GLN A 291 -17.11 -19.66 -9.72
C GLN A 291 -16.80 -18.25 -10.28
N ALA A 292 -16.94 -18.03 -11.59
CA ALA A 292 -16.70 -16.70 -12.19
C ALA A 292 -17.83 -15.70 -11.89
N LEU A 293 -19.05 -16.18 -11.66
CA LEU A 293 -20.21 -15.35 -11.31
C LEU A 293 -20.21 -14.94 -9.83
N GLN A 294 -19.70 -15.77 -8.93
CA GLN A 294 -19.61 -15.44 -7.50
C GLN A 294 -18.59 -14.34 -7.20
N VAL A 295 -17.49 -14.27 -7.96
CA VAL A 295 -16.54 -13.14 -7.90
C VAL A 295 -17.21 -11.84 -8.39
N PHE A 296 -18.16 -11.96 -9.32
CA PHE A 296 -18.90 -10.84 -9.90
C PHE A 296 -19.97 -10.27 -8.95
N ASP A 297 -20.74 -11.13 -8.27
CA ASP A 297 -21.72 -10.71 -7.25
C ASP A 297 -21.03 -10.09 -6.01
N PHE A 298 -19.82 -10.56 -5.68
CA PHE A 298 -19.06 -10.03 -4.54
C PHE A 298 -18.47 -8.62 -4.80
N TYR A 299 -18.17 -8.28 -6.06
CA TYR A 299 -17.69 -6.94 -6.42
C TYR A 299 -18.81 -5.88 -6.44
N LEU A 300 -20.07 -6.30 -6.63
CA LEU A 300 -21.25 -5.41 -6.67
C LEU A 300 -21.78 -5.01 -5.28
N SER A 301 -21.41 -5.71 -4.21
CA SER A 301 -21.84 -5.41 -2.84
C SER A 301 -21.02 -4.28 -2.17
N GLY A 302 -19.95 -3.81 -2.82
CA GLY A 302 -19.11 -2.68 -2.36
C GLY A 302 -19.70 -1.31 -2.72
N GLN A 303 -20.08 -0.57 -1.67
CA GLN A 303 -20.60 0.80 -1.59
C GLN A 303 -20.27 1.75 -2.77
N CYS A 304 -21.26 2.05 -3.63
CA CYS A 304 -21.57 3.41 -4.14
C CYS A 304 -22.93 3.39 -4.86
N GLY A 305 -23.89 4.19 -4.37
CA GLY A 305 -25.33 4.02 -4.58
C GLY A 305 -25.91 4.46 -5.93
N LEU A 306 -27.05 3.83 -6.24
CA LEU A 306 -28.09 4.17 -7.23
C LEU A 306 -27.73 4.14 -8.73
N TRP A 307 -26.64 4.75 -9.19
CA TRP A 307 -26.30 4.75 -10.63
C TRP A 307 -25.83 3.38 -11.14
N ARG A 308 -25.09 2.63 -10.31
CA ARG A 308 -24.62 1.27 -10.61
C ARG A 308 -25.77 0.28 -10.79
N LEU A 309 -26.85 0.43 -10.02
CA LEU A 309 -28.06 -0.39 -10.13
C LEU A 309 -28.84 -0.13 -11.42
N ILE A 310 -28.89 1.13 -11.89
CA ILE A 310 -29.60 1.48 -13.14
C ILE A 310 -28.83 0.96 -14.36
N SER A 311 -27.49 1.10 -14.38
CA SER A 311 -26.65 0.58 -15.47
C SER A 311 -26.58 -0.95 -15.49
N PHE A 312 -26.57 -1.60 -14.32
CA PHE A 312 -26.63 -3.05 -14.21
C PHE A 312 -28.01 -3.60 -14.58
N ALA A 313 -29.10 -2.94 -14.16
CA ALA A 313 -30.46 -3.27 -14.59
C ALA A 313 -30.64 -3.07 -16.10
N GLN A 314 -30.03 -2.05 -16.71
CA GLN A 314 -30.05 -1.86 -18.17
C GLN A 314 -29.21 -2.91 -18.91
N MET A 315 -28.06 -3.31 -18.38
CA MET A 315 -27.26 -4.41 -18.95
C MET A 315 -27.97 -5.76 -18.86
N ILE A 316 -28.56 -6.08 -17.70
CA ILE A 316 -29.36 -7.30 -17.53
C ILE A 316 -30.59 -7.22 -18.44
N TYR A 317 -31.27 -6.08 -18.53
CA TYR A 317 -32.40 -5.90 -19.45
C TYR A 317 -32.01 -6.11 -20.91
N LEU A 318 -30.85 -5.61 -21.35
CA LEU A 318 -30.34 -5.80 -22.72
C LEU A 318 -29.84 -7.24 -22.98
N ALA A 319 -29.24 -7.88 -21.99
CA ALA A 319 -28.79 -9.28 -22.06
C ALA A 319 -29.97 -10.26 -22.05
N VAL A 320 -30.98 -10.02 -21.22
CA VAL A 320 -32.22 -10.81 -21.12
C VAL A 320 -33.08 -10.64 -22.37
N ARG A 321 -33.10 -9.45 -23.00
CA ARG A 321 -33.83 -9.23 -24.27
C ARG A 321 -33.22 -9.97 -25.47
N LYS A 322 -31.97 -10.43 -25.36
CA LYS A 322 -31.28 -11.26 -26.38
C LYS A 322 -31.26 -12.75 -26.03
N ALA A 323 -31.74 -13.15 -24.86
CA ALA A 323 -31.82 -14.56 -24.47
C ALA A 323 -33.17 -15.16 -24.90
N PRO A 324 -33.20 -16.40 -25.43
CA PRO A 324 -34.45 -17.11 -25.67
C PRO A 324 -35.19 -17.33 -24.34
N VAL A 325 -36.44 -16.87 -24.30
CA VAL A 325 -37.32 -16.89 -23.13
C VAL A 325 -37.69 -18.35 -22.80
N THR A 326 -37.04 -18.97 -21.80
CA THR A 326 -37.59 -20.19 -21.18
C THR A 326 -37.13 -20.51 -19.75
N LEU A 327 -36.40 -19.66 -19.03
CA LEU A 327 -36.07 -19.92 -17.62
C LEU A 327 -35.85 -18.61 -16.86
N LEU A 328 -36.73 -18.30 -15.89
CA LEU A 328 -36.44 -17.70 -14.56
C LEU A 328 -37.73 -17.18 -13.90
N GLY A 329 -37.97 -17.57 -12.64
CA GLY A 329 -39.10 -17.16 -11.78
C GLY A 329 -38.87 -15.82 -11.03
N PRO A 330 -39.79 -15.41 -10.12
CA PRO A 330 -39.96 -14.00 -9.76
C PRO A 330 -38.93 -13.45 -8.73
N PRO A 331 -38.58 -12.14 -8.80
CA PRO A 331 -37.38 -11.58 -8.15
C PRO A 331 -37.73 -10.58 -7.03
N VAL A 332 -38.14 -11.05 -5.84
CA VAL A 332 -38.54 -10.12 -4.74
C VAL A 332 -37.93 -10.45 -3.37
N GLN A 333 -37.29 -11.60 -3.15
CA GLN A 333 -36.77 -11.95 -1.81
C GLN A 333 -35.30 -11.59 -1.54
N LEU A 334 -34.50 -11.23 -2.56
CA LEU A 334 -33.07 -10.96 -2.38
C LEU A 334 -32.74 -9.57 -1.79
N VAL A 335 -33.68 -8.62 -1.81
CA VAL A 335 -33.39 -7.19 -1.58
C VAL A 335 -33.43 -6.79 -0.08
N SER A 336 -34.06 -7.60 0.78
CA SER A 336 -34.33 -7.24 2.18
C SER A 336 -33.16 -7.54 3.15
N LEU A 337 -32.37 -8.59 2.89
CA LEU A 337 -31.32 -9.03 3.85
C LEU A 337 -30.06 -8.14 3.83
N VAL A 338 -29.77 -7.46 2.71
CA VAL A 338 -28.50 -6.73 2.48
C VAL A 338 -28.43 -5.40 3.24
N PHE A 339 -29.57 -4.83 3.65
CA PHE A 339 -29.63 -3.48 4.21
C PHE A 339 -29.23 -3.36 5.68
N THR A 340 -29.39 -4.42 6.48
CA THR A 340 -29.18 -4.36 7.94
C THR A 340 -27.72 -4.59 8.35
N ASP A 341 -26.97 -5.39 7.59
CA ASP A 341 -25.57 -5.74 7.90
C ASP A 341 -24.56 -4.66 7.48
N CYS A 342 -24.94 -3.73 6.60
CA CYS A 342 -24.02 -2.69 6.10
C CYS A 342 -23.78 -1.55 7.11
N ILE A 343 -24.66 -1.35 8.10
CA ILE A 343 -24.57 -0.23 9.05
C ILE A 343 -23.71 -0.59 10.28
N SER A 344 -23.63 -1.87 10.66
CA SER A 344 -22.80 -2.33 11.78
C SER A 344 -21.30 -2.29 11.45
N VAL A 345 -20.92 -2.70 10.23
CA VAL A 345 -19.53 -2.75 9.77
C VAL A 345 -18.88 -1.35 9.69
N TRP A 346 -19.66 -0.32 9.42
CA TRP A 346 -19.18 1.06 9.35
C TRP A 346 -18.80 1.64 10.72
N PHE A 347 -19.48 1.23 11.80
CA PHE A 347 -19.14 1.64 13.17
C PHE A 347 -17.96 0.86 13.75
N GLU A 348 -17.73 -0.38 13.32
CA GLU A 348 -16.63 -1.24 13.79
C GLU A 348 -15.25 -0.74 13.28
N CYS A 349 -15.16 -0.37 12.00
CA CYS A 349 -13.92 0.14 11.39
C CYS A 349 -13.40 1.44 12.04
N TYR A 350 -14.30 2.30 12.52
CA TYR A 350 -13.93 3.58 13.16
C TYR A 350 -13.43 3.39 14.60
N ARG A 351 -13.95 2.39 15.33
CA ARG A 351 -13.53 2.06 16.70
C ARG A 351 -12.16 1.38 16.73
N CYS A 352 -11.82 0.54 15.75
CA CYS A 352 -10.54 -0.17 15.73
C CYS A 352 -9.33 0.75 15.60
N LEU A 353 -9.40 1.80 14.76
CA LEU A 353 -8.29 2.74 14.54
C LEU A 353 -8.01 3.65 15.76
N LEU A 354 -9.04 3.93 16.58
CA LEU A 354 -8.92 4.69 17.82
C LEU A 354 -8.50 3.81 19.00
N PHE A 355 -8.93 2.55 19.03
CA PHE A 355 -8.57 1.59 20.08
C PHE A 355 -7.13 1.09 19.95
N THR A 356 -6.63 0.90 18.72
CA THR A 356 -5.22 0.63 18.49
C THR A 356 -4.38 1.81 18.94
N ALA A 357 -4.71 3.03 18.52
CA ALA A 357 -4.02 4.24 18.95
C ALA A 357 -3.96 4.33 20.49
N TRP A 358 -5.04 4.01 21.22
CA TRP A 358 -5.10 4.02 22.69
C TRP A 358 -4.25 2.92 23.36
N LEU A 359 -4.29 1.68 22.86
CA LEU A 359 -3.41 0.60 23.34
C LEU A 359 -1.93 0.91 23.06
N PHE A 360 -1.63 1.56 21.94
CA PHE A 360 -0.29 2.01 21.60
C PHE A 360 0.18 3.15 22.51
N THR A 361 -0.67 4.11 22.89
CA THR A 361 -0.31 5.13 23.90
C THR A 361 -0.07 4.50 25.26
N ALA A 362 -0.90 3.55 25.69
CA ALA A 362 -0.73 2.85 26.97
C ALA A 362 0.57 2.03 27.03
N TRP A 363 1.00 1.45 25.91
CA TRP A 363 2.30 0.75 25.81
C TRP A 363 3.49 1.71 25.77
N LEU A 364 3.36 2.87 25.12
CA LEU A 364 4.40 3.91 25.11
C LEU A 364 4.60 4.54 26.49
N GLU A 365 3.55 4.63 27.31
CA GLU A 365 3.65 5.05 28.72
C GLU A 365 4.44 4.05 29.59
N THR A 366 4.51 2.77 29.20
CA THR A 366 5.33 1.76 29.91
C THR A 366 6.79 1.70 29.47
N LEU A 367 7.17 2.43 28.40
CA LEU A 367 8.54 2.53 27.91
C LEU A 367 9.30 3.80 28.35
N LYS A 368 8.56 4.78 28.91
CA LYS A 368 9.11 5.92 29.63
C LYS A 368 9.35 5.52 31.08
#